data_AF-A0A9P6WU39-F1
#
_entry.id   AF-A0A9P6WU39-F1
#
_cell.length_a   1.000
_cell.length_b   1.000
_cell.length_c   1.000
_cell.angle_alpha   90.00
_cell.angle_beta   90.00
_cell.angle_gamma   90.00
#
_symmetry.space_group_name_H-M   'P 1'
#
loop_
_entity.id
_entity.type
_entity.pdbx_description
1 polymer ?
#
loop_
_entity_poly.entity_id
_entity_poly.type
_entity_poly.pdbx_seq_one_letter_code
_entity_poly.pdbx_strand_id
1 'polypeptide(L)'
;MGDFNYTYSQHLSPHHLRQAPTQWLQYIEDHFVDGVTPPDQAAQPTFCRGMQSSCIDFIFLSKDLPFVPRTANVTYIHPVWTDHFMVSIQLEYNPPPTDTTDHPSVGKGLWRANPLLASNKDFCAALKNALSNTVSSFIVGLSASYKWEALKGTTKKPV
;
A
#
# COMPACT_ATOMS: atom_id res chain seq x y z
N MET A 1 4.89 -5.13 1.31
CA MET A 1 6.31 -4.86 1.62
C MET A 1 6.70 -5.73 2.79
N GLY A 2 7.86 -6.36 2.74
CA GLY A 2 8.43 -7.04 3.91
C GLY A 2 9.54 -8.01 3.57
N ASP A 3 10.09 -8.63 4.60
CA ASP A 3 10.98 -9.77 4.53
C ASP A 3 10.16 -11.05 4.38
N PHE A 4 10.33 -11.74 3.25
CA PHE A 4 9.62 -12.96 2.90
C PHE A 4 10.42 -14.22 3.24
N ASN A 5 11.71 -14.11 3.59
CA ASN A 5 12.60 -15.24 3.88
C ASN A 5 12.72 -16.30 2.75
N TYR A 6 12.42 -15.92 1.50
CA TYR A 6 12.67 -16.72 0.29
C TYR A 6 12.98 -15.83 -0.91
N THR A 7 13.70 -16.36 -1.90
CA THR A 7 14.03 -15.62 -3.13
C THR A 7 12.94 -15.80 -4.19
N TYR A 8 12.16 -14.74 -4.45
CA TYR A 8 11.05 -14.79 -5.41
C TYR A 8 11.51 -14.98 -6.87
N SER A 9 12.59 -14.32 -7.28
CA SER A 9 13.11 -14.33 -8.66
C SER A 9 13.56 -15.71 -9.15
N GLN A 10 13.66 -16.68 -8.24
CA GLN A 10 14.12 -18.04 -8.49
C GLN A 10 13.00 -19.08 -8.39
N HIS A 11 11.71 -18.68 -8.32
CA HIS A 11 10.61 -19.65 -8.19
C HIS A 11 10.46 -20.58 -9.41
N LEU A 12 11.01 -20.22 -10.57
CA LEU A 12 11.10 -21.09 -11.75
C LEU A 12 12.28 -22.08 -11.70
N SER A 13 13.18 -21.98 -10.71
CA SER A 13 14.34 -22.87 -10.57
C SER A 13 13.98 -24.08 -9.68
N PRO A 14 14.04 -25.32 -10.21
CA PRO A 14 13.59 -26.53 -9.50
C PRO A 14 14.52 -27.00 -8.37
N HIS A 15 15.60 -26.27 -8.04
CA HIS A 15 16.68 -26.76 -7.18
C HIS A 15 16.85 -26.07 -5.82
N HIS A 16 15.85 -25.33 -5.32
CA HIS A 16 16.00 -24.56 -4.07
C HIS A 16 15.18 -25.08 -2.89
N LEU A 17 15.85 -25.15 -1.73
CA LEU A 17 15.40 -25.80 -0.49
C LEU A 17 14.33 -25.03 0.31
N ARG A 18 14.02 -23.77 -0.04
CA ARG A 18 12.99 -22.96 0.62
C ARG A 18 12.22 -22.17 -0.43
N GLN A 19 11.11 -22.72 -0.87
CA GLN A 19 10.14 -22.02 -1.69
C GLN A 19 8.86 -21.83 -0.87
N ALA A 20 8.21 -20.68 -1.07
CA ALA A 20 6.87 -20.49 -0.57
C ALA A 20 5.89 -21.44 -1.29
N PRO A 21 4.70 -21.72 -0.72
CA PRO A 21 3.71 -22.58 -1.36
C PRO A 21 3.37 -22.13 -2.78
N THR A 22 3.21 -23.07 -3.71
CA THR A 22 2.91 -22.76 -5.13
C THR A 22 1.67 -21.89 -5.30
N GLN A 23 0.62 -22.12 -4.51
CA GLN A 23 -0.59 -21.30 -4.56
C GLN A 23 -0.33 -19.83 -4.19
N TRP A 24 0.57 -19.59 -3.24
CA TRP A 24 0.98 -18.24 -2.86
C TRP A 24 1.80 -17.57 -3.97
N LEU A 25 2.74 -18.31 -4.56
CA LEU A 25 3.55 -17.81 -5.67
C LEU A 25 2.68 -17.45 -6.87
N GLN A 26 1.73 -18.32 -7.23
CA GLN A 26 0.74 -18.06 -8.29
C GLN A 26 -0.10 -16.82 -7.98
N TYR A 27 -0.59 -16.68 -6.75
CA TYR A 27 -1.37 -15.50 -6.35
C TYR A 27 -0.57 -14.20 -6.50
N ILE A 28 0.70 -14.20 -6.11
CA ILE A 28 1.59 -13.05 -6.31
C ILE A 28 1.80 -12.78 -7.80
N GLU A 29 2.08 -13.80 -8.59
CA GLU A 29 2.29 -13.69 -10.02
C GLU A 29 1.04 -13.16 -10.75
N ASP A 30 -0.16 -13.58 -10.34
CA ASP A 30 -1.41 -13.18 -10.97
C ASP A 30 -1.75 -11.71 -10.67
N HIS A 31 -1.58 -11.28 -9.42
CA HIS A 31 -2.13 -10.01 -8.93
C HIS A 31 -1.11 -8.90 -8.70
N PHE A 32 0.19 -9.23 -8.63
CA PHE A 32 1.22 -8.28 -8.22
C PHE A 32 2.41 -8.25 -9.17
N VAL A 33 3.19 -7.19 -9.07
CA VAL A 33 4.50 -7.04 -9.70
C VAL A 33 5.54 -6.73 -8.64
N ASP A 34 6.76 -7.23 -8.82
CA ASP A 34 7.89 -6.82 -8.00
C ASP A 34 8.21 -5.34 -8.31
N GLY A 35 7.99 -4.45 -7.35
CA GLY A 35 8.26 -3.03 -7.49
C GLY A 35 9.73 -2.66 -7.28
N VAL A 36 10.55 -3.60 -6.80
CA VAL A 36 11.97 -3.36 -6.46
C VAL A 36 12.88 -3.76 -7.60
N THR A 37 12.64 -4.94 -8.19
CA THR A 37 13.44 -5.47 -9.30
C THR A 37 12.88 -4.97 -10.64
N PRO A 38 13.67 -4.23 -11.44
CA PRO A 38 13.25 -3.87 -12.79
C PRO A 38 13.02 -5.12 -13.66
N PRO A 39 12.03 -5.12 -14.60
CA PRO A 39 11.70 -6.30 -15.41
C PRO A 39 12.88 -6.89 -16.18
N ASP A 40 13.81 -6.04 -16.62
CA ASP A 40 14.97 -6.43 -17.45
C ASP A 40 16.27 -6.60 -16.64
N GLN A 41 16.19 -6.66 -15.30
CA GLN A 41 17.36 -6.76 -14.43
C GLN A 41 17.24 -7.92 -13.44
N ALA A 42 18.38 -8.50 -13.07
CA ALA A 42 18.43 -9.45 -11.98
C ALA A 42 18.18 -8.75 -10.64
N ALA A 43 17.45 -9.42 -9.75
CA ALA A 43 17.20 -8.92 -8.41
C ALA A 43 18.50 -8.72 -7.63
N GLN A 44 18.63 -7.55 -7.01
CA GLN A 44 19.78 -7.21 -6.18
C GLN A 44 19.64 -7.87 -4.79
N PRO A 45 20.75 -8.22 -4.13
CA PRO A 45 20.69 -8.74 -2.76
C PRO A 45 20.10 -7.71 -1.81
N THR A 46 19.16 -8.14 -0.97
CA THR A 46 18.55 -7.31 0.09
C THR A 46 18.95 -7.77 1.48
N PHE A 47 19.62 -8.92 1.57
CA PHE A 47 20.14 -9.50 2.79
C PHE A 47 21.58 -9.96 2.55
N CYS A 48 22.47 -9.70 3.50
CA CYS A 48 23.85 -10.18 3.47
C CYS A 48 24.36 -10.50 4.87
N ARG A 49 24.81 -11.75 5.05
CA ARG A 49 25.46 -12.20 6.28
C ARG A 49 26.80 -12.86 5.95
N GLY A 50 27.88 -12.15 6.26
CA GLY A 50 29.24 -12.60 5.94
C GLY A 50 29.46 -12.67 4.42
N MET A 51 29.70 -13.87 3.90
CA MET A 51 29.90 -14.12 2.45
C MET A 51 28.61 -14.54 1.73
N GLN A 52 27.50 -14.71 2.45
CA GLN A 52 26.23 -15.14 1.87
C GLN A 52 25.32 -13.94 1.67
N SER A 53 24.68 -13.87 0.51
CA SER A 53 23.72 -12.82 0.17
C SER A 53 22.51 -13.37 -0.57
N SER A 54 21.33 -12.81 -0.31
CA SER A 54 20.07 -13.21 -0.95
C SER A 54 19.15 -12.00 -1.14
N CYS A 55 18.17 -12.14 -2.03
CA CYS A 55 17.08 -11.18 -2.21
C CYS A 55 15.83 -11.77 -1.57
N ILE A 56 15.45 -11.26 -0.39
CA ILE A 56 14.32 -11.78 0.41
C ILE A 56 13.34 -10.68 0.83
N ASP A 57 13.69 -9.42 0.62
CA ASP A 57 12.87 -8.26 0.95
C ASP A 57 12.22 -7.72 -0.32
N PHE A 58 10.88 -7.73 -0.38
CA PHE A 58 10.14 -7.33 -1.59
C PHE A 58 9.10 -6.26 -1.29
N ILE A 59 8.86 -5.40 -2.28
CA ILE A 59 7.73 -4.48 -2.31
C ILE A 59 6.86 -4.83 -3.51
N PHE A 60 5.92 -5.75 -3.31
CA PHE A 60 4.93 -6.11 -4.32
C PHE A 60 3.88 -5.01 -4.49
N LEU A 61 3.60 -4.68 -5.75
CA LEU A 61 2.63 -3.67 -6.16
C LEU A 61 1.47 -4.34 -6.88
N SER A 62 0.24 -3.97 -6.56
CA SER A 62 -0.94 -4.54 -7.23
C SER A 62 -1.01 -4.07 -8.67
N LYS A 63 -1.25 -5.00 -9.60
CA LYS A 63 -1.44 -4.70 -11.03
C LYS A 63 -2.63 -3.79 -11.32
N ASP A 64 -3.59 -3.73 -10.40
CA ASP A 64 -4.81 -2.91 -10.54
C ASP A 64 -4.60 -1.44 -10.15
N LEU A 65 -3.42 -1.09 -9.62
CA LEU A 65 -3.13 0.28 -9.24
C LEU A 65 -2.56 1.07 -10.44
N PRO A 66 -3.12 2.24 -10.78
CA PRO A 66 -2.62 3.06 -11.87
C PRO A 66 -1.40 3.86 -11.40
N PHE A 67 -0.25 3.20 -11.28
CA PHE A 67 1.03 3.85 -10.98
C PHE A 67 2.01 3.74 -12.14
N VAL A 68 2.95 4.67 -12.18
CA VAL A 68 4.19 4.58 -12.94
C VAL A 68 5.33 4.48 -11.93
N PRO A 69 6.10 3.38 -11.90
CA PRO A 69 7.30 3.31 -11.07
C PRO A 69 8.28 4.40 -11.52
N ARG A 70 8.69 5.26 -10.59
CA ARG A 70 9.67 6.31 -10.87
C ARG A 70 11.09 5.78 -10.64
N THR A 71 11.32 5.19 -9.48
CA THR A 71 12.62 4.66 -9.06
C THR A 71 12.44 3.57 -8.00
N ALA A 72 13.37 2.63 -7.98
CA ALA A 72 13.53 1.63 -6.92
C ALA A 72 15.00 1.60 -6.49
N ASN A 73 15.27 1.53 -5.19
CA ASN A 73 16.63 1.49 -4.66
C ASN A 73 16.77 0.43 -3.58
N VAL A 74 17.88 -0.29 -3.64
CA VAL A 74 18.38 -1.16 -2.57
C VAL A 74 19.65 -0.52 -2.02
N THR A 75 19.56 0.03 -0.81
CA THR A 75 20.63 0.83 -0.20
C THR A 75 21.26 0.06 0.94
N TYR A 76 22.58 -0.06 0.91
CA TYR A 76 23.32 -0.66 2.01
C TYR A 76 23.17 0.16 3.28
N ILE A 77 22.79 -0.51 4.38
CA ILE A 77 22.87 0.00 5.74
C ILE A 77 24.07 -0.66 6.42
N HIS A 78 24.74 0.07 7.31
CA HIS A 78 25.90 -0.45 8.01
C HIS A 78 25.56 -1.76 8.77
N PRO A 79 26.37 -2.84 8.61
CA PRO A 79 26.05 -4.20 9.04
C PRO A 79 26.04 -4.38 10.55
N VAL A 80 26.59 -3.41 11.29
CA VAL A 80 26.48 -3.35 12.76
C VAL A 80 25.05 -3.10 13.22
N TRP A 81 24.18 -2.56 12.37
CA TRP A 81 22.77 -2.28 12.69
C TRP A 81 21.84 -3.38 12.21
N THR A 82 22.10 -3.91 11.01
CA THR A 82 21.25 -4.94 10.39
C THR A 82 22.02 -5.64 9.28
N ASP A 83 21.72 -6.92 9.05
CA ASP A 83 22.15 -7.68 7.86
C ASP A 83 21.22 -7.49 6.66
N HIS A 84 20.20 -6.64 6.77
CA HIS A 84 19.30 -6.24 5.69
C HIS A 84 19.68 -4.88 5.08
N PHE A 85 19.41 -4.75 3.79
CA PHE A 85 19.52 -3.53 3.02
C PHE A 85 18.20 -2.76 3.12
N MET A 86 18.28 -1.44 3.03
CA MET A 86 17.08 -0.61 2.92
C MET A 86 16.49 -0.74 1.52
N VAL A 87 15.26 -1.20 1.43
CA VAL A 87 14.52 -1.27 0.17
C VAL A 87 13.53 -0.12 0.09
N SER A 88 13.57 0.63 -1.00
CA SER A 88 12.69 1.79 -1.22
C SER A 88 12.20 1.85 -2.66
N ILE A 89 10.98 2.35 -2.82
CA ILE A 89 10.39 2.66 -4.13
C ILE A 89 9.77 4.04 -4.09
N GLN A 90 9.79 4.71 -5.24
CA GLN A 90 9.02 5.92 -5.47
C GLN A 90 7.99 5.64 -6.56
N LEU A 91 6.73 5.86 -6.22
CA LEU A 91 5.61 5.69 -7.12
C LEU A 91 5.01 7.05 -7.45
N GLU A 92 4.64 7.23 -8.71
CA GLU A 92 3.73 8.29 -9.11
C GLU A 92 2.41 7.67 -9.53
N TYR A 93 1.32 8.16 -8.96
CA TYR A 93 -0.02 7.73 -9.34
C TYR A 93 -0.50 8.55 -10.52
N ASN A 94 -1.01 7.88 -11.55
CA ASN A 94 -1.60 8.57 -12.68
C ASN A 94 -2.81 9.39 -12.21
N PRO A 95 -2.95 10.64 -12.68
CA PRO A 95 -4.16 11.39 -12.43
C PRO A 95 -5.36 10.63 -13.02
N PRO A 96 -6.55 10.71 -12.39
CA PRO A 96 -7.75 10.13 -12.97
C PRO A 96 -8.00 10.71 -14.37
N PRO A 97 -8.55 9.92 -15.31
CA PRO A 97 -8.94 10.43 -16.62
C PRO A 97 -9.87 11.64 -16.46
N THR A 98 -9.54 12.74 -17.12
CA THR A 98 -10.30 14.00 -17.03
C THR A 98 -11.57 14.00 -17.88
N ASP A 99 -11.72 13.03 -18.79
CA ASP A 99 -12.72 13.03 -19.86
C ASP A 99 -13.91 12.08 -19.66
N THR A 100 -14.09 11.50 -18.47
CA THR A 100 -15.29 10.70 -18.19
C THR A 100 -16.25 11.44 -17.26
N THR A 101 -17.43 11.77 -17.79
CA THR A 101 -18.64 12.07 -17.00
C THR A 101 -19.08 10.91 -16.11
N ASP A 102 -18.47 9.73 -16.31
CA ASP A 102 -18.55 8.60 -15.41
C ASP A 102 -17.39 8.63 -14.40
N HIS A 103 -17.78 8.46 -13.14
CA HIS A 103 -16.99 8.45 -11.91
C HIS A 103 -15.46 8.25 -12.07
N PRO A 104 -14.63 9.07 -11.39
CA PRO A 104 -13.17 8.91 -11.44
C PRO A 104 -12.78 7.47 -11.10
N SER A 105 -11.91 6.89 -11.94
CA SER A 105 -11.36 5.52 -11.82
C SER A 105 -10.55 5.27 -10.54
N VAL A 106 -10.39 6.30 -9.69
CA VAL A 106 -9.95 6.14 -8.31
C VAL A 106 -11.11 5.52 -7.53
N GLY A 107 -11.14 4.18 -7.49
CA GLY A 107 -12.16 3.42 -6.79
C GLY A 107 -12.39 3.91 -5.35
N LYS A 108 -13.54 3.53 -4.79
CA LYS A 108 -14.02 3.86 -3.42
C LYS A 108 -13.05 3.49 -2.27
N GLY A 109 -11.88 2.91 -2.57
CA GLY A 109 -10.89 2.38 -1.64
C GLY A 109 -9.77 3.35 -1.23
N LEU A 110 -9.59 4.48 -1.92
CA LEU A 110 -8.74 5.57 -1.40
C LEU A 110 -9.58 6.44 -0.48
N TRP A 111 -9.85 5.94 0.73
CA TRP A 111 -10.21 6.79 1.85
C TRP A 111 -9.06 7.79 2.02
N ARG A 112 -9.19 8.96 1.40
CA ARG A 112 -8.24 10.06 1.57
C ARG A 112 -8.41 10.61 2.98
N ALA A 113 -7.84 9.92 3.96
CA ALA A 113 -7.38 10.59 5.15
C ALA A 113 -6.26 11.53 4.69
N ASN A 114 -6.63 12.77 4.34
CA ASN A 114 -5.66 13.79 3.98
C ASN A 114 -4.84 14.10 5.26
N PRO A 115 -3.55 13.74 5.34
CA PRO A 115 -2.76 13.93 6.56
C PRO A 115 -2.64 15.42 6.94
N LEU A 116 -2.75 16.32 5.96
CA LEU A 116 -2.75 17.76 6.20
C LEU A 116 -4.02 18.20 6.94
N LEU A 117 -5.18 17.63 6.60
CA LEU A 117 -6.43 17.90 7.33
C LEU A 117 -6.39 17.28 8.73
N ALA A 118 -5.83 16.07 8.87
CA ALA A 118 -5.65 15.44 10.18
C ALA A 118 -4.68 16.21 11.10
N SER A 119 -3.77 17.00 10.52
CA SER A 119 -2.84 17.85 11.26
C SER A 119 -3.39 19.25 11.54
N ASN A 120 -4.51 19.64 10.90
CA ASN A 120 -5.15 20.93 11.09
C ASN A 120 -6.12 20.86 12.29
N LYS A 121 -5.75 21.57 13.38
CA LYS A 121 -6.53 21.57 14.63
C LYS A 121 -7.94 22.12 14.47
N ASP A 122 -8.12 23.15 13.63
CA ASP A 122 -9.42 23.79 13.42
C ASP A 122 -10.35 22.84 12.66
N PHE A 123 -9.83 22.18 11.63
CA PHE A 123 -10.55 21.15 10.90
C PHE A 123 -10.94 19.99 11.84
N CYS A 124 -10.01 19.49 12.65
CA CYS A 124 -10.30 18.41 13.60
C CYS A 124 -11.38 18.81 14.62
N ALA A 125 -11.31 20.03 15.16
CA ALA A 125 -12.30 20.53 16.11
C ALA A 125 -13.69 20.66 15.47
N ALA A 126 -13.75 21.23 14.26
CA ALA A 126 -15.00 21.42 13.56
C ALA A 126 -15.61 20.08 13.08
N LEU A 127 -14.79 19.13 12.61
CA LEU A 127 -15.23 17.77 12.29
C LEU A 127 -15.75 17.04 13.54
N LYS A 128 -15.05 17.15 14.68
CA LYS A 128 -15.50 16.57 15.96
C LYS A 128 -16.87 17.13 16.37
N ASN A 129 -17.05 18.45 16.26
CA ASN A 129 -18.32 19.09 16.60
C ASN A 129 -19.44 18.64 15.65
N ALA A 130 -19.18 18.60 14.34
CA ALA A 130 -20.16 18.13 13.35
C ALA A 130 -20.59 16.68 13.63
N LEU A 131 -19.63 15.78 13.87
CA LEU A 131 -19.93 14.38 14.21
C LEU A 131 -20.70 14.25 15.53
N SER A 132 -20.33 15.01 16.56
CA SER A 132 -21.02 15.00 17.86
C SER A 132 -22.47 15.48 17.73
N ASN A 133 -22.70 16.53 16.92
CA ASN A 133 -24.05 17.03 16.62
C ASN A 133 -24.88 15.98 15.85
N THR A 134 -24.30 15.32 14.85
CA THR A 134 -24.96 14.24 14.12
C THR A 134 -25.35 13.09 15.04
N VAL A 135 -24.43 12.61 15.89
CA VAL A 135 -24.74 11.55 16.87
C VAL A 135 -25.85 11.96 17.82
N SER A 136 -25.83 13.21 18.31
CA SER A 136 -26.84 13.74 19.23
C SER A 136 -28.23 13.86 18.60
N SER A 137 -28.32 13.91 17.27
CA SER A 137 -29.59 13.96 16.53
C SER A 137 -30.26 12.59 16.30
N PHE A 138 -29.59 11.49 16.66
CA PHE A 138 -30.15 10.16 16.46
C PHE A 138 -31.27 9.86 17.46
N ILE A 139 -32.43 9.49 16.95
CA ILE A 139 -33.54 8.98 17.75
C ILE A 139 -33.34 7.50 18.13
N VAL A 140 -33.95 7.09 19.22
CA VAL A 140 -33.99 5.68 19.66
C VAL A 140 -34.74 4.86 18.61
N GLY A 141 -34.18 3.70 18.23
CA GLY A 141 -34.77 2.78 17.25
C GLY A 141 -34.22 2.88 15.83
N LEU A 142 -33.34 3.85 15.52
CA LEU A 142 -32.65 3.89 14.21
C LEU A 142 -31.73 2.67 14.01
N SER A 143 -31.76 2.10 12.81
CA SER A 143 -30.89 0.99 12.42
C SER A 143 -29.42 1.43 12.39
N ALA A 144 -28.51 0.48 12.64
CA ALA A 144 -27.07 0.74 12.59
C ALA A 144 -26.63 1.21 11.19
N SER A 145 -27.22 0.65 10.14
CA SER A 145 -26.95 1.04 8.75
C SER A 145 -27.27 2.53 8.51
N TYR A 146 -28.44 2.99 8.97
CA TYR A 146 -28.82 4.39 8.81
C TYR A 146 -27.89 5.34 9.56
N LYS A 147 -27.53 5.00 10.81
CA LYS A 147 -26.57 5.77 11.61
C LYS A 147 -25.21 5.88 10.92
N TRP A 148 -24.75 4.78 10.31
CA TRP A 148 -23.49 4.76 9.56
C TRP A 148 -23.52 5.64 8.30
N GLU A 149 -24.60 5.59 7.53
CA GLU A 149 -24.76 6.48 6.35
C GLU A 149 -24.82 7.96 6.75
N ALA A 150 -25.50 8.30 7.85
CA ALA A 150 -25.57 9.68 8.35
C ALA A 150 -24.20 10.22 8.78
N LEU A 151 -23.38 9.40 9.45
CA LEU A 151 -22.01 9.77 9.82
C LEU A 151 -21.13 9.97 8.58
N LYS A 152 -21.21 9.06 7.59
CA LYS A 152 -20.52 9.23 6.30
C LYS A 152 -20.99 10.48 5.54
N GLY A 153 -22.27 10.82 5.62
CA GLY A 153 -22.82 12.05 5.05
C GLY A 153 -22.24 13.30 5.72
N THR A 154 -22.01 13.26 7.03
CA THR A 154 -21.40 14.35 7.79
C THR A 154 -19.95 14.59 7.35
N THR A 155 -19.17 13.53 7.17
CA THR A 155 -17.76 13.64 6.75
C THR A 155 -17.56 14.06 5.29
N LYS A 156 -18.63 14.08 4.48
CA LYS A 156 -18.59 14.51 3.08
C LYS A 156 -18.87 15.99 2.88
N LYS A 157 -19.41 16.68 3.89
CA LYS A 157 -19.68 18.12 3.81
C LYS A 157 -18.38 18.89 4.07
N PRO A 158 -18.06 19.92 3.27
CA PRO A 158 -16.98 20.82 3.63
C PRO A 158 -17.30 21.45 4.99
N VAL A 159 -16.35 21.34 5.92
CA VAL A 159 -16.41 21.93 7.25
C VAL A 159 -15.78 23.31 7.20
#